data_AF-A0A7C8G009-F1
#
_entry.id   AF-A0A7C8G009-F1
#
_cell.length_a   1.000
_cell.length_b   1.000
_cell.length_c   1.000
_cell.angle_alpha   90.00
_cell.angle_beta   90.00
_cell.angle_gamma   90.00
#
_symmetry.space_group_name_H-M   'P 1'
#
loop_
_entity.id
_entity.type
_entity.pdbx_description
1 polymer ?
#
loop_
_entity_poly.entity_id
_entity_poly.type
_entity_poly.pdbx_seq_one_letter_code
_entity_poly.pdbx_strand_id
1 'polypeptide(L)'
;MEGCWSRRGCDDEMQGRCPHNVPGEPCPADCHYAACHRPTHVVCDDFDVLLNPKRDYEAAIKQVCRFCEHFLVHGPEVDPEAPSSRDKFSGRNRFIL
;
A
#
# COMPACT_ATOMS: atom_id res chain seq x y z
N MET A 1 -0.29 17.36 -1.03
CA MET A 1 -0.16 16.81 -2.41
C MET A 1 -0.40 15.32 -2.28
N GLU A 2 -1.38 14.76 -2.99
CA GLU A 2 -1.68 13.33 -2.89
C GLU A 2 -0.60 12.52 -3.62
N GLY A 3 -0.01 11.54 -2.94
CA GLY A 3 1.05 10.70 -3.52
C GLY A 3 0.49 9.61 -4.45
N CYS A 4 1.35 9.02 -5.29
CA CYS A 4 0.92 7.98 -6.23
C CYS A 4 0.40 6.68 -5.57
N TRP A 5 0.60 6.53 -4.26
CA TRP A 5 0.14 5.44 -3.41
C TRP A 5 -1.31 5.59 -2.94
N SER A 6 -1.90 6.79 -3.02
CA SER A 6 -3.30 7.05 -2.60
C SER A 6 -4.34 6.69 -3.65
N ARG A 7 -3.92 6.09 -4.79
CA ARG A 7 -4.80 5.73 -5.89
C ARG A 7 -4.61 4.27 -6.27
N ARG A 8 -5.71 3.59 -6.61
CA ARG A 8 -5.66 2.30 -7.31
C ARG A 8 -4.99 2.49 -8.67
N GLY A 9 -4.37 1.43 -9.19
CA GLY A 9 -3.66 1.51 -10.46
C GLY A 9 -4.54 1.28 -11.70
N CYS A 10 -5.78 0.82 -11.52
CA CYS A 10 -6.79 0.73 -12.58
C CYS A 10 -7.66 2.00 -12.66
N ASP A 11 -8.27 2.22 -13.82
CA ASP A 11 -9.20 3.34 -14.06
C ASP A 11 -10.55 3.17 -13.35
N ASP A 12 -11.39 4.21 -13.41
CA ASP A 12 -12.67 4.26 -12.70
C ASP A 12 -13.69 3.23 -13.21
N GLU A 13 -13.67 2.93 -14.52
CA GLU A 13 -14.54 1.91 -15.11
C GLU A 13 -14.21 0.54 -14.53
N MET A 14 -12.92 0.18 -14.53
CA MET A 14 -12.45 -1.08 -13.99
C MET A 14 -12.66 -1.16 -12.48
N GLN A 15 -12.45 -0.07 -11.75
CA GLN A 15 -12.74 -0.02 -10.30
C GLN A 15 -14.20 -0.35 -9.99
N GLY A 16 -15.15 0.06 -10.84
CA GLY A 16 -16.58 -0.27 -10.68
C GLY A 16 -16.90 -1.77 -10.78
N ARG A 17 -15.99 -2.58 -11.32
CA ARG A 17 -16.19 -4.03 -11.54
C ARG A 17 -15.07 -4.90 -10.96
N CYS A 18 -14.07 -4.29 -10.34
CA CYS A 18 -12.87 -4.99 -9.90
C CYS A 18 -13.16 -5.86 -8.66
N PRO A 19 -12.79 -7.15 -8.67
CA PRO A 19 -13.02 -8.04 -7.53
C PRO A 19 -12.23 -7.64 -6.28
N HIS A 20 -11.14 -6.89 -6.45
CA HIS A 20 -10.28 -6.40 -5.36
C HIS A 20 -10.60 -4.96 -4.93
N ASN A 21 -11.65 -4.34 -5.50
CA ASN A 21 -12.13 -3.03 -5.02
C ASN A 21 -13.03 -3.20 -3.79
N VAL A 22 -12.54 -3.92 -2.80
CA VAL A 22 -13.20 -4.14 -1.51
C VAL A 22 -12.85 -2.95 -0.61
N PRO A 23 -13.84 -2.32 0.06
CA PRO A 23 -13.58 -1.19 0.96
C PRO A 23 -12.57 -1.56 2.05
N GLY A 24 -11.51 -0.76 2.17
CA GLY A 24 -10.46 -0.96 3.17
C GLY A 24 -9.38 -1.98 2.79
N GLU A 25 -9.55 -2.75 1.71
CA GLU A 25 -8.52 -3.68 1.24
C GLU A 25 -7.63 -3.05 0.15
N PRO A 26 -6.30 -3.22 0.26
CA PRO A 26 -5.39 -2.72 -0.76
C PRO A 26 -5.46 -3.55 -2.04
N CYS A 27 -5.07 -2.96 -3.16
CA CYS A 27 -4.85 -3.66 -4.41
C CYS A 27 -3.70 -4.68 -4.25
N PRO A 28 -3.90 -5.96 -4.64
CA PRO A 28 -2.90 -7.00 -4.51
C PRO A 28 -1.58 -6.70 -5.22
N ALA A 29 -0.46 -7.16 -4.67
CA ALA A 29 0.89 -6.91 -5.22
C ALA A 29 1.11 -7.55 -6.61
N ASP A 30 0.42 -8.66 -6.88
CA ASP A 30 0.46 -9.42 -8.13
C ASP A 30 -0.58 -8.95 -9.16
N CYS A 31 -1.41 -7.97 -8.81
CA CYS A 31 -2.36 -7.41 -9.76
C CYS A 31 -1.60 -6.66 -10.88
N HIS A 32 -1.86 -7.04 -12.13
CA HIS A 32 -1.26 -6.40 -13.30
C HIS A 32 -1.44 -4.87 -13.30
N TYR A 33 -2.62 -4.40 -12.90
CA TYR A 33 -2.94 -2.97 -12.83
C TYR A 33 -2.37 -2.28 -11.59
N ALA A 34 -1.94 -3.02 -10.56
CA ALA A 34 -1.27 -2.42 -9.40
C ALA A 34 0.21 -2.10 -9.67
N ALA A 35 0.81 -2.73 -10.69
CA ALA A 35 2.21 -2.52 -11.06
C ALA A 35 2.49 -1.03 -11.30
N CYS A 36 3.57 -0.53 -10.70
CA CYS A 36 3.96 0.86 -10.85
C CYS A 36 5.12 0.97 -11.84
N HIS A 37 4.88 1.63 -12.97
CA HIS A 37 5.90 1.85 -14.01
C HIS A 37 6.54 3.23 -13.94
N ARG A 38 6.31 3.98 -12.85
CA ARG A 38 6.93 5.30 -12.67
C ARG A 38 8.43 5.12 -12.46
N PRO A 39 9.28 6.02 -12.98
CA PRO A 39 10.73 5.95 -12.77
C PRO A 39 11.13 6.12 -11.30
N THR A 40 10.25 6.69 -10.47
CA THR A 40 10.44 6.81 -9.02
C THR A 40 10.12 5.52 -8.25
N HIS A 41 9.58 4.50 -8.91
CA HIS A 41 9.30 3.23 -8.27
C HIS A 41 10.56 2.36 -8.24
N VAL A 42 11.19 2.32 -7.06
CA VAL A 42 12.34 1.47 -6.76
C VAL A 42 11.96 0.58 -5.60
N VAL A 43 12.25 -0.71 -5.69
CA VAL A 43 12.08 -1.63 -4.57
C VAL A 43 13.17 -1.29 -3.56
N CYS A 44 12.77 -0.92 -2.35
CA CYS A 44 13.69 -0.58 -1.28
C CYS A 44 14.41 -1.83 -0.79
N ASP A 45 15.73 -1.75 -0.67
CA ASP A 45 16.61 -2.79 -0.12
C ASP A 45 17.24 -2.38 1.23
N ASP A 46 17.06 -1.12 1.64
CA ASP A 46 17.47 -0.61 2.95
C ASP A 46 16.48 -1.01 4.05
N PHE A 47 16.94 -1.82 5.01
CA PHE A 47 16.15 -2.31 6.13
C PHE A 47 15.71 -1.20 7.09
N ASP A 48 16.53 -0.15 7.30
CA ASP A 48 16.18 0.95 8.20
C ASP A 48 14.99 1.74 7.66
N VAL A 49 14.90 1.86 6.34
CA VAL A 49 13.78 2.49 5.63
C VAL A 49 12.57 1.57 5.57
N LEU A 50 12.77 0.29 5.20
CA LEU A 50 11.71 -0.71 5.09
C LEU A 50 10.98 -0.96 6.41
N LEU A 51 11.69 -0.93 7.54
CA LEU A 51 11.16 -1.29 8.86
C LEU A 51 10.88 -0.08 9.75
N ASN A 52 10.90 1.15 9.20
CA ASN A 52 10.66 2.37 9.94
C ASN A 52 9.25 2.38 10.59
N PRO A 53 9.14 2.26 11.93
CA PRO A 53 7.85 2.15 12.62
C PRO A 53 7.04 3.45 12.60
N LYS A 54 7.65 4.58 12.20
CA LYS A 54 6.96 5.86 12.07
C LYS A 54 6.18 5.95 10.77
N ARG A 55 6.39 5.06 9.80
CA ARG A 55 5.73 5.13 8.49
C ARG A 55 4.33 4.50 8.56
N ASP A 56 3.32 5.20 8.02
CA ASP A 56 1.98 4.61 7.88
C ASP A 56 1.89 3.79 6.59
N TYR A 57 2.17 2.49 6.70
CA TYR A 57 2.10 1.53 5.59
C TYR A 57 0.67 1.30 5.07
N GLU A 58 -0.36 1.57 5.88
CA GLU A 58 -1.76 1.37 5.49
C GLU A 58 -2.30 2.52 4.63
N ALA A 59 -1.61 3.66 4.59
CA ALA A 59 -1.91 4.71 3.63
C ALA A 59 -1.66 4.31 2.16
N ALA A 60 -0.89 3.24 1.92
CA ALA A 60 -0.68 2.71 0.58
C ALA A 60 -1.87 1.84 0.13
N ILE A 61 -2.62 2.32 -0.86
CA ILE A 61 -3.72 1.57 -1.48
C ILE A 61 -3.21 0.36 -2.27
N LYS A 62 -1.96 0.38 -2.76
CA LYS A 62 -1.38 -0.74 -3.53
C LYS A 62 -0.33 -1.44 -2.67
N GLN A 63 -0.42 -2.76 -2.53
CA GLN A 63 0.55 -3.53 -1.74
C GLN A 63 1.99 -3.34 -2.25
N VAL A 64 2.20 -3.20 -3.56
CA VAL A 64 3.53 -2.94 -4.15
C VAL A 64 4.17 -1.66 -3.62
N CYS A 65 3.38 -0.64 -3.24
CA CYS A 65 3.91 0.59 -2.68
C CYS A 65 4.52 0.40 -1.29
N ARG A 66 4.15 -0.64 -0.54
CA ARG A 66 4.69 -0.90 0.81
C ARG A 66 6.18 -1.27 0.82
N PHE A 67 6.74 -1.60 -0.34
CA PHE A 67 8.16 -1.87 -0.54
C PHE A 67 8.82 -0.86 -1.49
N CYS A 68 8.09 0.18 -1.90
CA CYS A 68 8.60 1.21 -2.80
C CYS A 68 9.33 2.27 -1.99
N GLU A 69 10.61 2.51 -2.29
CA GLU A 69 11.44 3.49 -1.59
C GLU A 69 10.82 4.89 -1.60
N HIS A 70 10.25 5.32 -2.73
CA HIS A 70 9.59 6.62 -2.83
C HIS A 70 8.42 6.78 -1.85
N PHE A 71 7.64 5.71 -1.63
CA PHE A 71 6.59 5.73 -0.60
C PHE A 71 7.17 5.71 0.81
N LEU A 72 8.18 4.88 1.05
CA LEU A 72 8.77 4.73 2.38
C LEU A 72 9.48 6.01 2.85
N VAL A 73 10.01 6.81 1.93
CA VAL A 73 10.68 8.08 2.22
C VAL A 73 9.67 9.25 2.30
N HIS A 74 8.68 9.31 1.41
CA HIS A 74 7.80 10.48 1.27
C HIS A 74 6.34 10.26 1.69
N GLY A 75 5.99 9.06 2.13
CA GLY A 75 4.65 8.72 2.60
C GLY A 75 4.23 9.50 3.84
N PRO A 76 2.99 9.30 4.31
CA PRO A 76 2.54 9.82 5.59
C PRO A 76 3.17 9.06 6.75
N GLU A 77 3.33 9.73 7.89
CA GLU A 77 3.75 9.09 9.14
C GLU A 77 2.53 8.61 9.93
N VAL A 78 2.73 7.64 10.83
CA VAL A 78 1.69 7.17 11.74
C VAL A 78 1.37 8.31 12.70
N ASP A 79 0.10 8.67 12.76
CA ASP A 79 -0.41 9.58 13.79
C ASP A 79 -0.58 8.81 15.12
N PRO A 80 0.19 9.14 16.18
CA PRO A 80 0.10 8.46 17.47
C PRO A 80 -1.24 8.69 18.18
N GLU A 81 -2.00 9.73 17.82
CA GLU A 81 -3.31 10.02 18.40
C GLU A 81 -4.47 9.38 17.61
N ALA A 82 -4.21 8.85 16.40
CA ALA A 82 -5.21 8.18 15.61
C ALA A 82 -5.61 6.82 16.20
N PRO A 83 -6.91 6.44 16.19
CA PRO A 83 -7.36 5.16 16.69
C PRO A 83 -6.68 4.02 15.91
N SER A 84 -6.03 3.10 16.61
CA SER A 84 -5.23 2.05 15.98
C SER A 84 -6.11 1.22 15.04
N SER A 85 -5.76 1.15 13.76
CA SER A 85 -6.46 0.36 12.74
C SER A 85 -6.21 -1.15 12.86
N ARG A 86 -5.68 -1.63 14.00
CA ARG A 86 -5.28 -3.02 14.25
C ARG A 86 -6.41 -4.04 14.08
N ASP A 87 -7.67 -3.60 14.06
CA ASP A 87 -8.85 -4.43 13.78
C ASP A 87 -9.14 -4.65 12.29
N LYS A 88 -8.45 -3.98 11.35
CA LYS A 88 -8.75 -4.09 9.91
C LYS A 88 -8.10 -5.30 9.23
N PHE A 89 -7.13 -5.95 9.85
CA PHE A 89 -6.45 -7.12 9.27
C PHE A 89 -7.17 -8.44 9.62
N SER A 90 -8.43 -8.56 9.20
CA SER A 90 -9.21 -9.81 9.25
C SER A 90 -9.21 -10.52 7.88
N GLY A 91 -8.05 -10.60 7.23
CA GLY A 91 -7.86 -11.39 6.01
C GLY A 91 -7.33 -12.78 6.34
N ARG A 92 -8.12 -13.83 6.11
CA ARG A 92 -7.70 -15.23 6.19
C ARG A 92 -6.51 -15.44 5.25
N ASN A 93 -5.30 -15.48 5.81
CA ASN A 93 -4.22 -16.42 5.49
C ASN A 93 -2.95 -15.95 6.18
N ARG A 94 -2.88 -16.28 7.48
CA ARG A 94 -1.59 -16.46 8.16
C ARG A 94 -0.95 -17.71 7.57
N PHE A 95 0.23 -17.54 6.98
CA PHE A 95 1.27 -18.55 6.82
C PHE A 95 0.94 -19.91 7.45
N ILE A 96 0.59 -20.88 6.61
CA ILE A 96 0.86 -22.29 6.88
C ILE A 96 1.91 -22.67 5.85
N LEU A 97 3.11 -22.97 6.38
CA LEU A 97 4.23 -23.61 5.67
C LEU A 97 3.79 -24.95 5.08
#